data_AF-A0AAV2SZ35-F1
#
_entry.id   AF-A0AAV2SZ35-F1
#
_cell.length_a   1.000
_cell.length_b   1.000
_cell.length_c   1.000
_cell.angle_alpha   90.00
_cell.angle_beta   90.00
_cell.angle_gamma   90.00
#
_symmetry.space_group_name_H-M   'P 1'
#
loop_
_entity.id
_entity.type
_entity.pdbx_description
1 polymer ?
#
loop_
_entity_poly.entity_id
_entity_poly.type
_entity_poly.pdbx_seq_one_letter_code
_entity_poly.pdbx_strand_id
1 'polypeptide(L)'
;MVSHTKPVFKLVVYVLYTLILAFAMVGNTLIIYVVCSNVKMRTVTNYFITMAAAGDLFMALFCVPFTFFSSLILQYWPFGVHLCITVNYFQAVSVFVSAYTLVAISFDRYRAIVSPLRPRMTKLHAKLIILVIWVLSLLTTLPL
;
A
#
# COMPACT_ATOMS: atom_id res chain seq x y z
N MET A 1 -37.89 2.43 -0.20
CA MET A 1 -36.89 3.52 -0.26
C MET A 1 -35.45 3.01 -0.45
N VAL A 2 -35.20 2.08 -1.39
CA VAL A 2 -33.86 1.46 -1.58
C VAL A 2 -33.29 1.67 -3.01
N SER A 3 -34.04 2.34 -3.89
CA SER A 3 -33.68 2.46 -5.31
C SER A 3 -32.80 3.69 -5.64
N HIS A 4 -32.83 4.76 -4.82
CA HIS A 4 -32.02 5.97 -5.06
C HIS A 4 -30.63 5.93 -4.40
N THR A 5 -30.38 5.02 -3.45
CA THR A 5 -29.07 4.88 -2.79
C THR A 5 -28.04 4.19 -3.70
N LYS A 6 -28.48 3.29 -4.58
CA LYS A 6 -27.59 2.55 -5.51
C LYS A 6 -26.83 3.45 -6.49
N PRO A 7 -27.44 4.43 -7.20
CA PRO A 7 -26.70 5.29 -8.13
C PRO A 7 -25.78 6.29 -7.43
N VAL A 8 -26.23 6.91 -6.33
CA VAL A 8 -25.41 7.87 -5.58
C VAL A 8 -24.20 7.17 -4.96
N PHE A 9 -24.39 5.98 -4.37
CA PHE A 9 -23.29 5.19 -3.84
C PHE A 9 -22.26 4.82 -4.92
N LYS A 10 -22.72 4.34 -6.09
CA LYS A 10 -21.82 4.04 -7.22
C LYS A 10 -21.06 5.27 -7.70
N LEU A 11 -21.72 6.43 -7.79
CA LEU A 11 -21.10 7.68 -8.19
C LEU A 11 -20.04 8.14 -7.19
N VAL A 12 -20.35 8.10 -5.89
CA VAL A 12 -19.40 8.47 -4.82
C VAL A 12 -18.18 7.54 -4.86
N VAL A 13 -18.40 6.23 -4.96
CA VAL A 13 -17.32 5.25 -5.08
C VAL A 13 -16.49 5.51 -6.32
N TYR A 14 -17.09 5.81 -7.47
CA TYR A 14 -16.38 6.15 -8.70
C TYR A 14 -15.46 7.37 -8.54
N VAL A 15 -15.99 8.45 -7.96
CA VAL A 15 -15.23 9.69 -7.74
C VAL A 15 -14.08 9.46 -6.77
N LEU A 16 -14.32 8.76 -5.66
CA LEU A 16 -13.26 8.45 -4.69
C LEU A 16 -12.17 7.55 -5.29
N TYR A 17 -12.54 6.51 -6.05
CA TYR A 17 -11.58 5.63 -6.69
C TYR A 17 -10.71 6.37 -7.71
N THR A 18 -11.30 7.22 -8.54
CA THR A 18 -10.55 7.99 -9.54
C THR A 18 -9.60 9.01 -8.89
N LEU A 19 -10.03 9.65 -7.80
CA LEU A 19 -9.17 10.56 -7.03
C LEU A 19 -8.01 9.81 -6.37
N ILE A 20 -8.28 8.72 -5.65
CA ILE A 20 -7.23 7.91 -4.99
C ILE A 20 -6.23 7.41 -6.03
N LEU A 21 -6.70 6.93 -7.18
CA LEU A 21 -5.85 6.48 -8.28
C LEU A 21 -4.97 7.61 -8.81
N ALA A 22 -5.54 8.80 -9.05
CA ALA A 22 -4.79 9.95 -9.53
C ALA A 22 -3.71 10.39 -8.53
N PHE A 23 -4.05 10.50 -7.25
CA PHE A 23 -3.10 10.85 -6.19
C PHE A 23 -2.01 9.80 -6.02
N ALA A 24 -2.36 8.51 -6.04
CA ALA A 24 -1.40 7.42 -5.95
C ALA A 24 -0.44 7.42 -7.14
N MET A 25 -0.94 7.61 -8.36
CA MET A 25 -0.12 7.68 -9.57
C MET A 25 0.84 8.86 -9.53
N VAL A 26 0.33 10.06 -9.28
CA VAL A 26 1.15 11.29 -9.29
C VAL A 26 2.16 11.27 -8.13
N GLY A 27 1.70 10.94 -6.92
CA GLY A 27 2.54 10.94 -5.72
C GLY A 27 3.68 9.92 -5.81
N ASN A 28 3.37 8.67 -6.13
CA ASN A 28 4.38 7.62 -6.18
C ASN A 28 5.34 7.79 -7.36
N THR A 29 4.87 8.27 -8.51
CA THR A 29 5.76 8.61 -9.64
C THR A 29 6.72 9.74 -9.28
N LEU A 30 6.23 10.78 -8.60
CA LEU A 30 7.05 11.89 -8.15
C LEU A 30 8.13 11.42 -7.16
N ILE A 31 7.78 10.53 -6.23
CA ILE A 31 8.72 9.93 -5.28
C ILE A 31 9.85 9.20 -6.02
N ILE A 32 9.51 8.33 -6.98
CA ILE A 32 10.50 7.60 -7.79
C ILE A 32 11.38 8.59 -8.56
N TYR A 33 10.77 9.57 -9.23
CA TYR A 33 11.48 10.57 -10.02
C TYR A 33 12.49 11.37 -9.17
N VAL A 34 12.05 11.88 -8.02
CA VAL A 34 12.88 12.70 -7.12
C VAL A 34 14.07 11.91 -6.58
N VAL A 35 13.87 10.63 -6.23
CA VAL A 35 14.96 9.76 -5.74
C VAL A 35 15.93 9.40 -6.86
N CYS A 36 15.43 9.06 -8.05
CA CYS A 36 16.28 8.70 -9.19
C CYS A 36 17.09 9.89 -9.71
N SER A 37 16.49 11.08 -9.76
CA SER A 37 17.10 12.32 -10.27
C SER A 37 18.16 12.88 -9.32
N ASN A 38 17.97 12.75 -7.99
CA ASN A 38 18.92 13.29 -7.01
C ASN A 38 19.91 12.22 -6.52
N VAL A 39 21.13 12.21 -7.06
CA VAL A 39 22.20 11.27 -6.65
C VAL A 39 22.52 11.37 -5.15
N LYS A 40 22.45 12.57 -4.56
CA LYS A 40 22.64 12.80 -3.11
C LYS A 40 21.55 12.13 -2.26
N MET A 41 20.40 11.84 -2.86
CA MET A 41 19.30 11.10 -2.25
C MET A 41 19.35 9.60 -2.57
N ARG A 42 20.40 9.05 -3.18
CA ARG A 42 20.53 7.59 -3.36
C ARG A 42 21.06 6.90 -2.10
N THR A 43 20.34 7.10 -1.00
CA THR A 43 20.59 6.38 0.25
C THR A 43 19.76 5.11 0.32
N VAL A 44 20.16 4.16 1.17
CA VAL A 44 19.47 2.88 1.33
C VAL A 44 17.96 3.04 1.59
N THR A 45 17.51 4.09 2.31
CA THR A 45 16.04 4.28 2.51
C THR A 45 15.32 4.83 1.33
N ASN A 46 16.01 5.61 0.50
CA ASN A 46 15.35 6.17 -0.66
C ASN A 46 15.15 5.07 -1.71
N TYR A 47 16.04 4.08 -1.79
CA TYR A 47 15.77 2.83 -2.53
C TYR A 47 14.54 2.09 -1.98
N PHE A 48 14.37 1.99 -0.67
CA PHE A 48 13.17 1.37 -0.08
C PHE A 48 11.88 2.17 -0.34
N ILE A 49 11.94 3.50 -0.25
CA ILE A 49 10.84 4.40 -0.61
C ILE A 49 10.49 4.24 -2.09
N THR A 50 11.49 4.11 -2.97
CA THR A 50 11.29 3.86 -4.39
C THR A 50 10.65 2.48 -4.65
N MET A 51 11.08 1.42 -3.96
CA MET A 51 10.43 0.10 -4.09
C MET A 51 8.99 0.09 -3.57
N ALA A 52 8.71 0.77 -2.45
CA ALA A 52 7.36 0.92 -1.93
C ALA A 52 6.48 1.70 -2.92
N ALA A 53 6.96 2.84 -3.43
CA ALA A 53 6.28 3.62 -4.46
C ALA A 53 6.05 2.82 -5.75
N ALA A 54 6.98 1.97 -6.16
CA ALA A 54 6.80 1.07 -7.29
C ALA A 54 5.71 0.02 -7.04
N GLY A 55 5.62 -0.52 -5.81
CA GLY A 55 4.55 -1.41 -5.39
C GLY A 55 3.17 -0.72 -5.40
N ASP A 56 3.10 0.51 -4.91
CA ASP A 56 1.86 1.30 -4.95
C ASP A 56 1.45 1.66 -6.37
N LEU A 57 2.40 1.96 -7.27
CA LEU A 57 2.12 2.13 -8.71
C LEU A 57 1.62 0.84 -9.35
N PHE A 58 2.21 -0.30 -9.01
CA PHE A 58 1.75 -1.59 -9.50
C PHE A 58 0.31 -1.85 -9.03
N MET A 59 0.00 -1.60 -7.76
CA MET A 59 -1.35 -1.73 -7.22
C MET A 59 -2.34 -0.77 -7.89
N ALA A 60 -1.95 0.50 -8.05
CA ALA A 60 -2.74 1.52 -8.72
C ALA A 60 -3.04 1.13 -10.17
N LEU A 61 -2.06 0.64 -10.93
CA LEU A 61 -2.21 0.32 -12.35
C LEU A 61 -2.90 -1.02 -12.62
N PHE A 62 -2.66 -2.04 -11.78
CA PHE A 62 -3.08 -3.42 -12.07
C PHE A 62 -4.08 -3.98 -11.08
N CYS A 63 -4.13 -3.51 -9.84
CA CYS A 63 -5.01 -4.10 -8.84
C CYS A 63 -6.33 -3.32 -8.77
N VAL A 64 -6.23 -2.00 -8.69
CA VAL A 64 -7.36 -1.08 -8.55
C VAL A 64 -8.31 -1.09 -9.76
N PRO A 65 -7.87 -0.89 -11.02
CA PRO A 65 -8.78 -0.83 -12.17
C PRO A 65 -9.42 -2.17 -12.47
N PHE A 66 -8.72 -3.29 -12.26
CA PHE A 66 -9.25 -4.64 -12.49
C PHE A 66 -10.32 -5.00 -11.44
N THR A 67 -10.07 -4.69 -10.17
CA THR A 67 -11.06 -4.84 -9.10
C THR A 67 -12.25 -3.94 -9.34
N PHE A 68 -12.03 -2.68 -9.74
CA PHE A 68 -13.08 -1.74 -10.08
C PHE A 68 -13.95 -2.24 -11.23
N PHE A 69 -13.35 -2.68 -12.34
CA PHE A 69 -14.10 -3.19 -13.51
C PHE A 69 -14.92 -4.44 -13.14
N SER A 70 -14.32 -5.38 -12.41
CA SER A 70 -15.00 -6.61 -11.99
C SER A 70 -16.13 -6.31 -11.01
N SER A 71 -15.90 -5.49 -9.98
CA SER A 71 -16.85 -5.25 -8.89
C SER A 71 -17.93 -4.22 -9.20
N LEU A 72 -17.74 -3.30 -10.15
CA LEU A 72 -18.74 -2.24 -10.45
C LEU A 72 -19.40 -2.37 -11.82
N ILE A 73 -18.69 -2.87 -12.83
CA ILE A 73 -19.20 -2.95 -14.21
C ILE A 73 -19.77 -4.34 -14.51
N LEU A 74 -18.96 -5.39 -14.30
CA LEU A 74 -19.32 -6.73 -14.74
C LEU A 74 -20.02 -7.57 -13.67
N GLN A 75 -19.77 -7.34 -12.37
CA GLN A 75 -20.21 -8.21 -11.27
C GLN A 75 -19.68 -9.67 -11.38
N TYR A 76 -18.68 -9.91 -12.22
CA TYR A 76 -17.97 -11.19 -12.36
C TYR A 76 -16.51 -10.93 -12.75
N TRP A 77 -15.64 -11.95 -12.66
CA TRP A 77 -14.21 -11.83 -12.95
C TRP A 77 -13.86 -12.35 -14.37
N PRO A 78 -13.62 -11.48 -15.37
CA PRO A 78 -13.33 -11.91 -16.74
C PRO A 78 -11.84 -12.14 -17.04
N PHE A 79 -10.92 -11.70 -16.16
CA PHE A 79 -9.48 -11.59 -16.47
C PHE A 79 -8.67 -12.89 -16.26
N GLY A 80 -9.35 -14.02 -16.06
CA GLY A 80 -8.72 -15.32 -15.82
C GLY A 80 -8.14 -15.50 -14.41
N VAL A 81 -7.72 -16.74 -14.12
CA VAL A 81 -7.35 -17.18 -12.76
C VAL A 81 -6.04 -16.56 -12.28
N HIS A 82 -5.03 -16.42 -13.14
CA HIS A 82 -3.72 -15.88 -12.76
C HIS A 82 -3.80 -14.45 -12.22
N LEU A 83 -4.57 -13.57 -12.88
CA LEU A 83 -4.79 -12.21 -12.42
C LEU A 83 -5.65 -12.18 -11.15
N CYS A 84 -6.61 -13.09 -11.00
CA CYS A 84 -7.41 -13.20 -9.77
C CYS A 84 -6.53 -13.49 -8.56
N ILE A 85 -5.65 -14.49 -8.66
CA ILE A 85 -4.73 -14.88 -7.57
C ILE A 85 -3.77 -13.72 -7.27
N THR A 86 -3.17 -13.13 -8.30
CA THR A 86 -2.20 -12.03 -8.15
C THR A 86 -2.83 -10.82 -7.45
N VAL A 87 -4.02 -10.40 -7.87
CA VAL A 87 -4.74 -9.25 -7.29
C VAL A 87 -5.12 -9.51 -5.84
N ASN A 88 -5.65 -10.70 -5.52
CA ASN A 88 -6.01 -11.06 -4.15
C ASN A 88 -4.77 -11.17 -3.25
N TYR A 89 -3.67 -11.75 -3.76
CA TYR A 89 -2.40 -11.85 -3.06
C TYR A 89 -1.88 -10.47 -2.65
N PHE A 90 -1.77 -9.53 -3.59
CA PHE A 90 -1.26 -8.19 -3.27
C PHE A 90 -2.22 -7.36 -2.39
N GLN A 91 -3.54 -7.56 -2.50
CA GLN A 91 -4.48 -6.96 -1.57
C GLN A 91 -4.24 -7.48 -0.14
N ALA A 92 -4.07 -8.79 0.03
CA ALA A 92 -3.74 -9.37 1.32
C ALA A 92 -2.42 -8.80 1.85
N VAL A 93 -1.37 -8.70 1.03
CA VAL A 93 -0.07 -8.12 1.41
C VAL A 93 -0.26 -6.72 2.01
N SER A 94 -1.05 -5.86 1.34
CA SER A 94 -1.32 -4.49 1.80
C SER A 94 -1.99 -4.44 3.19
N VAL A 95 -2.92 -5.37 3.45
CA VAL A 95 -3.59 -5.50 4.76
C VAL A 95 -2.58 -5.91 5.83
N PHE A 96 -1.74 -6.91 5.57
CA PHE A 96 -0.72 -7.35 6.53
C PHE A 96 0.35 -6.28 6.78
N VAL A 97 0.79 -5.56 5.75
CA VAL A 97 1.75 -4.45 5.90
C VAL A 97 1.16 -3.38 6.82
N SER A 98 -0.11 -3.03 6.62
CA SER A 98 -0.82 -2.05 7.46
C SER A 98 -0.94 -2.53 8.91
N ALA A 99 -1.31 -3.79 9.12
CA ALA A 99 -1.42 -4.39 10.46
C ALA A 99 -0.08 -4.41 11.20
N TYR A 100 0.99 -4.89 10.57
CA TYR A 100 2.30 -4.92 11.20
C TYR A 100 2.90 -3.52 11.42
N THR A 101 2.59 -2.57 10.53
CA THR A 101 2.96 -1.16 10.74
C THR A 101 2.27 -0.58 11.99
N LEU A 102 0.99 -0.87 12.19
CA LEU A 102 0.24 -0.43 13.38
C LEU A 102 0.83 -1.04 14.66
N VAL A 103 1.20 -2.33 14.63
CA VAL A 103 1.88 -3.01 15.74
C VAL A 103 3.22 -2.34 16.03
N ALA A 104 4.03 -2.06 15.01
CA ALA A 104 5.32 -1.39 15.19
C ALA A 104 5.19 0.02 15.78
N ILE A 105 4.20 0.81 15.34
CA ILE A 105 3.91 2.13 15.91
C ILE A 105 3.50 2.00 17.38
N SER A 106 2.60 1.06 17.68
CA SER A 106 2.13 0.81 19.05
C SER A 106 3.28 0.42 19.98
N PHE A 107 4.20 -0.41 19.48
CA PHE A 107 5.39 -0.82 20.22
C PHE A 107 6.37 0.34 20.44
N ASP A 108 6.59 1.21 19.45
CA ASP A 108 7.38 2.44 19.61
C ASP A 108 6.80 3.34 20.71
N ARG A 109 5.48 3.58 20.67
CA ARG A 109 4.77 4.37 21.70
C ARG A 109 4.92 3.76 23.08
N TYR A 110 4.73 2.44 23.19
CA TYR A 110 4.90 1.73 24.44
C TYR A 110 6.31 1.91 25.03
N ARG A 111 7.36 1.72 24.22
CA ARG A 111 8.75 1.93 24.66
C ARG A 111 9.04 3.36 25.07
N ALA A 112 8.48 4.35 24.36
CA ALA A 112 8.66 5.76 24.68
C ALA A 112 8.06 6.14 26.05
N ILE A 113 6.93 5.53 26.42
CA ILE A 113 6.26 5.76 27.72
C ILE A 113 7.03 5.08 28.86
N VAL A 114 7.46 3.83 28.65
CA VAL A 114 8.12 3.04 29.70
C VAL A 114 9.59 3.44 29.93
N SER A 115 10.24 4.02 28.93
CA SER A 115 11.67 4.38 29.02
C SER A 115 11.93 5.80 28.50
N PRO A 116 11.52 6.86 29.23
CA PRO A 116 11.62 8.25 28.79
C PRO A 116 13.06 8.75 28.59
N LEU A 117 14.06 8.09 29.19
CA LEU A 117 15.49 8.45 29.09
C LEU A 117 16.24 7.70 27.97
N ARG A 118 15.61 6.75 27.27
CA ARG A 118 16.26 6.04 26.16
C ARG A 118 16.22 6.89 24.89
N PRO A 119 17.33 6.97 24.12
CA PRO A 119 17.35 7.70 22.87
C PRO A 119 16.29 7.19 21.90
N ARG A 120 15.60 8.12 21.24
CA ARG A 120 14.58 7.85 20.21
C ARG A 120 15.12 6.89 19.15
N MET A 121 14.24 6.06 18.59
CA MET A 121 14.61 5.13 17.52
C MET A 121 15.42 5.84 16.42
N THR A 122 16.60 5.32 16.13
CA THR A 122 17.45 5.85 15.06
C THR A 122 16.81 5.54 13.71
N LYS A 123 17.09 6.38 12.71
CA LYS A 123 16.61 6.19 11.33
C LYS A 123 16.94 4.79 10.80
N LEU A 124 18.05 4.17 11.24
CA LEU A 124 18.43 2.81 10.85
C LEU A 124 17.49 1.75 11.41
N HIS A 125 17.09 1.85 12.68
CA HIS A 125 16.18 0.88 13.32
C HIS A 125 14.77 0.95 12.73
N ALA A 126 14.26 2.16 12.46
CA ALA A 126 12.98 2.32 11.78
C ALA A 126 12.96 1.66 10.39
N LYS A 127 14.06 1.76 9.62
CA LYS A 127 14.20 1.08 8.32
C LYS A 127 14.18 -0.44 8.45
N LEU A 128 14.92 -0.98 9.43
CA LEU A 128 14.96 -2.43 9.67
C LEU A 128 13.57 -2.97 10.02
N ILE A 129 12.82 -2.25 10.85
CA ILE A 129 11.45 -2.63 11.22
C ILE A 129 10.53 -2.63 9.99
N ILE A 130 10.59 -1.59 9.15
CA ILE A 130 9.78 -1.53 7.92
C ILE A 130 10.15 -2.65 6.93
N LEU A 131 11.44 -2.95 6.78
CA LEU A 131 11.90 -4.06 5.93
C LEU A 131 11.36 -5.41 6.44
N VAL A 132 11.46 -5.65 7.74
CA VAL A 132 10.93 -6.86 8.39
C VAL A 132 9.42 -6.95 8.20
N ILE A 133 8.69 -5.84 8.32
CA ILE A 133 7.25 -5.79 8.06
C ILE A 133 6.94 -6.24 6.64
N TRP A 134 7.61 -5.67 5.63
CA TRP A 134 7.38 -6.02 4.22
C TRP A 134 7.70 -7.49 3.93
N VAL A 135 8.83 -7.99 4.41
CA VAL A 135 9.24 -9.39 4.21
C VAL A 135 8.26 -10.33 4.91
N LEU A 136 7.87 -10.04 6.14
CA LEU A 136 6.88 -10.83 6.88
C LEU A 136 5.52 -10.81 6.16
N SER A 137 5.03 -9.65 5.72
CA SER A 137 3.76 -9.53 5.00
C SER A 137 3.75 -10.35 3.72
N LEU A 138 4.84 -10.32 2.95
CA LEU A 138 4.99 -11.16 1.76
C LEU A 138 4.99 -12.64 2.12
N LEU A 139 5.79 -13.06 3.11
CA LEU A 139 5.87 -14.46 3.55
C LEU A 139 4.54 -15.01 4.09
N THR A 140 3.81 -14.22 4.89
CA THR A 140 2.54 -14.65 5.48
C THR A 140 1.40 -14.69 4.49
N THR A 141 1.54 -14.03 3.34
CA THR A 141 0.55 -14.04 2.27
C THR A 141 0.84 -15.07 1.17
N LEU A 142 2.03 -15.68 1.14
CA LEU A 142 2.37 -16.81 0.25
C LEU A 142 1.36 -17.96 0.19
N PRO A 143 0.64 -18.34 1.27
CA PRO A 143 -0.33 -19.43 1.17
C PRO A 143 -1.69 -19.04 0.55
N LEU A 144 -1.90 -17.76 0.17
CA LEU A 144 -3.07 -17.30 -0.61
C LEU A 144 -2.90 -17.55 -2.10
#